data_AF-A0A5K1K673-F1
#
_entry.id   AF-A0A5K1K673-F1
#
_cell.length_a   1.000
_cell.length_b   1.000
_cell.length_c   1.000
_cell.angle_alpha   90.00
_cell.angle_beta   90.00
_cell.angle_gamma   90.00
#
_symmetry.space_group_name_H-M   'P 1'
#
loop_
_entity.id
_entity.type
_entity.pdbx_description
1 polymer ?
#
loop_
_entity_poly.entity_id
_entity_poly.type
_entity_poly.pdbx_seq_one_letter_code
_entity_poly.pdbx_strand_id
1 'polypeptide(L)'
;MRIGHSFYIYDCTITFPREVELFWGHPFTGASLLFLLNKYLYLAILVVDVCNFASMSDKAIGTLPYFVWALYSSMRAYALSRRHRILSATILVLSLVPMGINYAQYRWLIPINDPIIGCIGNLTQAVSLAKQCA
;
A
#
# COMPACT_ATOMS: atom_id res chain seq x y z
N MET A 1 -0.38 -0.13 -20.80
CA MET A 1 -0.16 -0.76 -19.47
C MET A 1 -1.42 -1.41 -18.85
N ARG A 2 -2.59 -1.44 -19.53
CA ARG A 2 -3.83 -2.00 -18.95
C ARG A 2 -4.02 -3.53 -19.13
N ILE A 3 -3.33 -4.15 -20.09
CA ILE A 3 -3.50 -5.58 -20.43
C ILE A 3 -2.92 -6.50 -19.35
N GLY A 4 -1.81 -6.09 -18.71
CA GLY A 4 -1.17 -6.89 -17.66
C GLY A 4 -2.02 -7.01 -16.39
N HIS A 5 -2.86 -6.01 -16.11
CA HIS A 5 -3.73 -6.02 -14.93
C HIS A 5 -4.79 -7.13 -15.00
N SER A 6 -5.39 -7.33 -16.18
CA SER A 6 -6.40 -8.37 -16.40
C SER A 6 -5.81 -9.78 -16.27
N PHE A 7 -4.61 -9.99 -16.79
CA PHE A 7 -3.91 -11.26 -16.66
C PHE A 7 -3.56 -11.56 -15.19
N TYR A 8 -3.12 -10.54 -14.45
CA TYR A 8 -2.80 -10.69 -13.03
C TYR A 8 -4.02 -11.01 -12.16
N ILE A 9 -5.17 -10.34 -12.40
CA ILE A 9 -6.43 -10.68 -11.71
C ILE A 9 -6.80 -12.13 -12.00
N TYR A 10 -6.74 -12.54 -13.27
CA TYR A 10 -7.08 -13.89 -13.68
C TYR A 10 -6.21 -14.94 -12.98
N ASP A 11 -4.90 -14.74 -12.98
CA ASP A 11 -3.94 -15.62 -12.28
C ASP A 11 -4.20 -15.70 -10.77
N CYS A 12 -4.61 -14.59 -10.15
CA CYS A 12 -4.98 -14.58 -8.74
C CYS A 12 -6.29 -15.34 -8.47
N THR A 13 -7.30 -15.19 -9.33
CA THR A 13 -8.58 -15.89 -9.17
C THR A 13 -8.46 -17.40 -9.33
N ILE A 14 -7.59 -17.87 -10.23
CA ILE A 14 -7.40 -19.32 -10.46
C ILE A 14 -6.57 -19.97 -9.34
N THR A 15 -5.66 -19.24 -8.71
CA THR A 15 -4.88 -19.74 -7.56
C THR A 15 -5.62 -19.64 -6.22
N PHE A 16 -6.62 -18.76 -6.12
CA PHE A 16 -7.44 -18.55 -4.92
C PHE A 16 -7.97 -19.84 -4.24
N PRO A 17 -8.63 -20.79 -4.94
CA PRO A 17 -9.19 -21.98 -4.29
C PRO A 17 -8.12 -22.86 -3.63
N ARG A 18 -6.94 -22.96 -4.26
CA ARG A 18 -5.81 -23.73 -3.72
C ARG A 18 -5.20 -23.04 -2.50
N GLU A 19 -5.16 -21.72 -2.49
CA GLU A 19 -4.67 -20.93 -1.35
C GLU A 19 -5.60 -21.04 -0.14
N VAL A 20 -6.91 -20.99 -0.36
CA VAL A 20 -7.92 -21.19 0.68
C VAL A 20 -7.77 -22.56 1.31
N GLU A 21 -7.67 -23.63 0.53
CA GLU A 21 -7.51 -24.98 1.08
C GLU A 21 -6.22 -25.13 1.90
N LEU A 22 -5.11 -24.52 1.45
CA LEU A 22 -3.81 -24.61 2.11
C LEU A 22 -3.71 -23.75 3.38
N PHE A 23 -4.32 -22.56 3.38
CA PHE A 23 -4.21 -21.59 4.49
C PHE A 23 -5.35 -21.66 5.50
N TRP A 24 -6.56 -22.02 5.08
CA TRP A 24 -7.72 -22.16 5.98
C TRP A 24 -7.76 -23.53 6.67
N GLY A 25 -7.09 -24.55 6.11
CA GLY A 25 -6.96 -25.88 6.69
C GLY A 25 -5.86 -26.05 7.75
N HIS A 26 -4.99 -25.05 7.93
CA HIS A 26 -3.85 -25.09 8.85
C HIS A 26 -3.87 -23.88 9.80
N PRO A 27 -3.33 -23.96 11.03
CA PRO A 27 -3.24 -22.79 11.90
C PRO A 27 -2.58 -21.61 11.21
N PHE A 28 -3.25 -20.47 11.28
CA PHE A 28 -2.85 -19.22 10.63
C PHE A 28 -1.48 -18.79 11.15
N THR A 29 -0.45 -18.92 10.32
CA THR A 29 0.91 -18.49 10.68
C THR A 29 1.16 -17.06 10.23
N GLY A 30 2.10 -16.37 10.86
CA GLY A 30 2.51 -15.03 10.40
C GLY A 30 2.95 -15.04 8.93
N ALA A 31 3.61 -16.10 8.47
CA ALA A 31 4.03 -16.26 7.08
C ALA A 31 2.85 -16.29 6.10
N SER A 32 1.78 -17.00 6.46
CA SER A 32 0.53 -17.06 5.71
C SER A 32 -0.11 -15.67 5.59
N LEU A 33 -0.24 -14.95 6.71
CA LEU A 33 -0.78 -13.59 6.72
C LEU A 33 0.01 -12.65 5.79
N LEU A 34 1.34 -12.76 5.81
CA LEU A 34 2.21 -11.87 5.07
C LEU A 34 2.16 -12.12 3.56
N PHE A 35 2.09 -13.39 3.17
CA PHE A 35 1.85 -13.79 1.78
C PHE A 35 0.52 -13.25 1.26
N LEU A 36 -0.56 -13.40 2.04
CA LEU A 36 -1.87 -12.86 1.71
C LEU A 36 -1.84 -11.33 1.63
N LEU A 37 -1.23 -10.65 2.60
CA LEU A 37 -1.18 -9.19 2.59
C LEU A 37 -0.43 -8.64 1.38
N ASN A 38 0.66 -9.29 0.96
CA ASN A 38 1.42 -8.87 -0.20
C ASN A 38 0.66 -9.09 -1.52
N LYS A 39 0.04 -10.27 -1.70
CA LYS A 39 -0.66 -10.63 -2.94
C LYS A 39 -1.98 -9.86 -3.10
N TYR A 40 -2.80 -9.84 -2.06
CA TYR A 40 -4.16 -9.30 -2.14
C TYR A 40 -4.19 -7.77 -2.10
N LEU A 41 -3.16 -7.11 -1.57
CA LEU A 41 -3.09 -5.65 -1.54
C LEU A 41 -2.91 -5.06 -2.94
N TYR A 42 -2.06 -5.65 -3.79
CA TYR A 42 -1.93 -5.21 -5.19
C TYR A 42 -3.20 -5.52 -5.99
N LEU A 43 -3.82 -6.68 -5.77
CA LEU A 43 -5.10 -7.05 -6.38
C LEU A 43 -6.20 -6.04 -6.00
N ALA A 44 -6.31 -5.69 -4.72
CA ALA A 44 -7.31 -4.74 -4.24
C ALA A 44 -7.15 -3.35 -4.86
N ILE A 45 -5.93 -2.83 -4.94
CA ILE A 45 -5.62 -1.56 -5.61
C ILE A 45 -6.08 -1.59 -7.06
N LEU A 46 -5.76 -2.68 -7.76
CA LEU A 46 -6.03 -2.86 -9.18
C LEU A 46 -7.54 -3.01 -9.45
N VAL A 47 -8.28 -3.68 -8.57
CA VAL A 47 -9.75 -3.75 -8.65
C VAL A 47 -10.39 -2.38 -8.40
N VAL A 48 -9.90 -1.60 -7.43
CA VAL A 48 -10.41 -0.25 -7.16
C VAL A 48 -10.19 0.68 -8.36
N ASP A 49 -9.00 0.60 -8.99
CA ASP A 49 -8.66 1.36 -10.20
C ASP A 49 -9.55 0.97 -11.39
N VAL A 50 -9.69 -0.34 -11.66
CA VAL A 50 -10.49 -0.84 -12.79
C VAL A 50 -11.99 -0.56 -12.61
N CYS A 51 -12.50 -0.69 -11.38
CA CYS A 51 -13.92 -0.47 -11.08
C CYS A 51 -14.30 1.00 -10.92
N ASN A 52 -13.35 1.95 -10.98
CA ASN A 52 -13.57 3.39 -10.70
C ASN A 52 -14.33 3.62 -9.37
N PHE A 53 -14.21 2.70 -8.41
CA PHE A 53 -15.05 2.68 -7.21
C PHE A 53 -14.67 3.80 -6.23
N ALA A 54 -13.46 4.34 -6.38
CA ALA A 54 -13.03 5.58 -5.77
C ALA A 54 -11.86 6.15 -6.58
N SER A 55 -11.88 7.45 -6.88
CA SER A 55 -10.67 8.21 -7.19
C SER A 55 -9.84 8.31 -5.91
N MET A 56 -9.30 7.18 -5.43
CA MET A 56 -8.34 7.20 -4.35
C MET A 56 -7.15 8.02 -4.84
N SER A 57 -6.73 8.99 -4.04
CA SER A 57 -5.53 9.76 -4.34
C SER A 57 -4.39 8.78 -4.62
N ASP A 58 -3.73 8.88 -5.79
CA ASP A 58 -2.57 8.06 -6.18
C ASP A 58 -1.53 7.93 -5.07
N LYS A 59 -1.50 8.92 -4.18
CA LYS A 59 -0.62 9.01 -3.02
C LYS A 59 -0.95 8.01 -1.91
N ALA A 60 -2.24 7.77 -1.63
CA ALA A 60 -2.68 6.78 -0.64
C ALA A 60 -2.45 5.34 -1.12
N ILE A 61 -2.53 5.13 -2.44
CA ILE A 61 -2.20 3.85 -3.06
C ILE A 61 -0.70 3.58 -2.96
N GLY A 62 0.13 4.61 -3.18
CA GLY A 62 1.59 4.51 -3.08
C GLY A 62 2.12 4.24 -1.68
N THR A 63 1.36 4.52 -0.61
CA THR A 63 1.80 4.31 0.78
C THR A 63 1.52 2.89 1.31
N LEU A 64 0.56 2.17 0.73
CA LEU A 64 0.18 0.81 1.15
C LEU A 64 1.33 -0.24 1.06
N PRO A 65 2.19 -0.25 0.03
CA PRO A 65 3.32 -1.18 -0.05
C PRO A 65 4.33 -1.04 1.10
N TYR A 66 4.52 0.18 1.62
CA TYR A 66 5.42 0.42 2.76
C TYR A 66 4.96 -0.32 4.02
N PHE A 67 3.66 -0.45 4.21
CA PHE A 67 3.10 -1.21 5.33
C PHE A 67 3.41 -2.71 5.21
N VAL A 68 3.25 -3.27 4.01
CA VAL A 68 3.60 -4.67 3.72
C VAL A 68 5.10 -4.92 3.94
N TRP A 69 5.95 -4.00 3.47
CA TRP A 69 7.41 -4.10 3.67
C TRP A 69 7.82 -3.99 5.13
N ALA A 70 7.18 -3.11 5.90
CA ALA A 70 7.43 -2.99 7.34
C ALA A 70 7.05 -4.28 8.10
N LEU A 71 5.91 -4.88 7.76
CA LEU A 71 5.50 -6.17 8.31
C LEU A 71 6.48 -7.28 7.93
N TYR A 72 6.96 -7.32 6.68
CA TYR A 72 7.95 -8.30 6.23
C TYR A 72 9.26 -8.20 7.02
N SER A 73 9.76 -6.98 7.18
CA SER A 73 10.96 -6.70 7.96
C SER A 73 10.80 -7.15 9.42
N SER A 74 9.70 -6.76 10.07
CA SER A 74 9.42 -7.11 11.46
C SER A 74 9.28 -8.62 11.67
N MET A 75 8.65 -9.34 10.74
CA MET A 75 8.44 -10.77 10.89
C MET A 75 9.72 -11.59 10.68
N ARG A 76 10.61 -11.17 9.80
CA ARG A 76 11.95 -11.76 9.67
C ARG A 76 12.76 -11.57 10.94
N ALA A 77 12.70 -10.37 11.52
CA ALA A 77 13.35 -10.11 12.79
C ALA A 77 12.74 -10.92 13.94
N TYR A 78 11.42 -11.11 13.96
CA TYR A 78 10.73 -11.96 14.94
C TYR A 78 11.22 -13.41 14.90
N ALA A 79 11.43 -13.95 13.70
CA ALA A 79 11.95 -15.31 13.50
C ALA A 79 13.40 -15.44 13.98
N LEU A 80 14.26 -14.45 13.71
CA LEU A 80 15.67 -14.44 14.12
C LEU A 80 15.86 -14.19 15.63
N SER A 81 15.05 -13.32 16.23
CA SER A 81 15.17 -12.92 17.64
C SER A 81 14.51 -13.90 18.63
N ARG A 82 14.48 -15.21 18.33
CA ARG A 82 13.86 -16.25 19.19
C ARG A 82 12.47 -15.86 19.71
N ARG A 83 11.60 -15.32 18.83
CA ARG A 83 10.22 -14.96 19.19
C ARG A 83 10.10 -13.77 20.16
N HIS A 84 11.16 -12.97 20.32
CA HIS A 84 11.13 -11.78 21.19
C HIS A 84 10.26 -10.67 20.57
N ARG A 85 9.01 -10.56 21.05
CA ARG A 85 7.97 -9.67 20.51
C ARG A 85 8.34 -8.19 20.57
N ILE A 86 9.08 -7.78 21.59
CA ILE A 86 9.45 -6.37 21.79
C ILE A 86 10.39 -5.90 20.66
N LEU A 87 11.38 -6.71 20.28
CA LEU A 87 12.31 -6.35 19.21
C LEU A 87 11.62 -6.30 17.84
N SER A 88 10.72 -7.24 17.59
CA SER A 88 9.89 -7.21 16.38
C SER A 88 8.98 -5.97 16.34
N ALA A 89 8.38 -5.59 17.47
CA ALA A 89 7.55 -4.40 17.57
C ALA A 89 8.35 -3.10 17.36
N THR A 90 9.56 -2.99 17.91
CA THR A 90 10.41 -1.79 17.69
C THR A 90 10.82 -1.67 16.23
N ILE A 91 11.16 -2.79 15.57
CA ILE A 91 11.49 -2.81 14.14
C ILE A 91 10.28 -2.41 13.29
N LEU A 92 9.08 -2.86 13.66
CA LEU A 92 7.85 -2.47 12.98
C LEU A 92 7.61 -0.97 13.09
N VAL A 93 7.63 -0.42 14.31
CA VAL A 93 7.43 1.02 14.57
C VAL A 93 8.48 1.84 13.82
N LEU A 94 9.74 1.42 13.86
CA LEU A 94 10.83 2.11 13.16
C LEU A 94 10.65 2.04 11.63
N SER A 95 10.15 0.93 11.10
CA SER A 95 9.89 0.76 9.66
C SER A 95 8.65 1.52 9.18
N LEU A 96 7.74 1.92 10.09
CA LEU A 96 6.60 2.79 9.78
C LEU A 96 6.97 4.28 9.70
N VAL A 97 8.12 4.69 10.23
CA VAL A 97 8.60 6.08 10.15
C VAL A 97 8.56 6.66 8.72
N PRO A 98 9.11 6.00 7.68
CA PRO A 98 9.03 6.52 6.31
C PRO A 98 7.60 6.74 5.83
N MET A 99 6.65 5.90 6.25
CA MET A 99 5.23 6.11 5.94
C MET A 99 4.71 7.41 6.56
N GLY A 100 5.01 7.64 7.85
CA GLY A 100 4.66 8.88 8.55
C GLY A 100 5.25 10.13 7.91
N ILE A 101 6.51 10.08 7.45
CA ILE A 101 7.16 11.19 6.75
C ILE A 101 6.47 11.47 5.40
N ASN A 102 6.18 10.43 4.61
CA ASN A 102 5.45 10.60 3.34
C ASN A 102 4.07 11.24 3.57
N TYR A 103 3.35 10.82 4.62
CA TYR A 103 2.06 11.43 4.96
C TYR A 103 2.17 12.88 5.44
N ALA A 104 3.18 13.19 6.26
CA ALA A 104 3.40 14.53 6.78
C ALA A 104 3.72 15.54 5.66
N GLN A 105 4.38 15.09 4.58
CA GLN A 105 4.64 15.92 3.41
C GLN A 105 3.34 16.38 2.73
N TYR A 106 2.27 15.58 2.76
CA TYR A 106 0.99 15.98 2.17
C TYR A 106 0.26 17.07 2.94
N ARG A 107 0.59 17.31 4.21
CA ARG A 107 -0.02 18.41 4.98
C ARG A 107 0.37 19.79 4.41
N TRP A 108 1.49 19.84 3.70
CA TRP A 108 2.03 21.05 3.08
C TRP A 108 1.73 21.12 1.57
N LEU A 109 0.93 20.19 1.05
CA LEU A 109 0.55 20.16 -0.36
C LEU A 109 -0.46 21.28 -0.64
N ILE A 110 -0.11 22.17 -1.56
CA ILE A 110 -0.98 23.27 -1.98
C ILE A 110 -1.61 22.86 -3.31
N PRO A 111 -2.96 22.82 -3.43
CA PRO A 111 -3.63 22.46 -4.68
C PRO A 111 -3.39 23.58 -5.71
N ILE A 112 -2.89 23.25 -6.90
CA ILE A 112 -2.65 24.15 -8.03
C ILE A 112 -3.41 23.61 -9.25
N ASN A 113 -3.82 24.48 -10.18
CA ASN A 113 -4.48 24.04 -11.42
C ASN A 113 -3.47 23.88 -12.55
N ASP A 114 -3.20 22.64 -12.98
CA ASP A 114 -2.40 22.36 -14.18
C ASP A 114 -3.30 22.26 -15.42
N PRO A 115 -2.99 22.97 -16.52
CA PRO A 115 -3.86 23.04 -17.70
C PRO A 115 -4.01 21.71 -18.46
N ILE A 116 -3.18 20.71 -18.17
CA ILE A 116 -3.18 19.39 -18.84
C ILE A 116 -3.85 18.31 -17.98
N ILE A 117 -3.67 18.37 -16.65
CA ILE A 117 -4.01 17.28 -15.73
C ILE A 117 -5.09 17.72 -14.70
N GLY A 118 -5.40 19.02 -14.64
CA GLY A 118 -6.34 19.59 -13.67
C GLY A 118 -5.67 19.91 -12.32
N CYS A 119 -6.43 19.88 -11.24
CA CYS A 119 -5.92 20.26 -9.92
C CYS A 119 -4.97 19.21 -9.34
N ILE A 120 -3.70 19.57 -9.12
CA ILE A 120 -2.70 18.72 -8.46
C ILE A 120 -2.17 19.41 -7.19
N GLY A 121 -1.73 18.65 -6.19
CA GLY A 121 -1.05 19.24 -5.04
C GLY A 121 0.46 19.35 -5.27
N ASN A 122 1.04 20.54 -5.08
CA ASN A 122 2.46 20.78 -5.27
C ASN A 122 3.13 21.43 -4.05
N LEU A 123 4.40 21.09 -3.80
CA LEU A 123 5.20 21.54 -2.64
C LEU A 123 6.03 22.80 -2.94
N THR A 124 6.23 23.14 -4.21
CA THR A 124 7.23 24.12 -4.67
C THR A 124 6.65 25.35 -5.37
N GLN A 125 5.33 25.57 -5.30
CA GLN A 125 4.68 26.69 -6.01
C GLN A 125 4.08 27.75 -5.09
N ALA A 126 3.99 28.98 -5.60
CA ALA A 126 3.47 30.13 -4.90
C ALA A 126 1.95 30.00 -4.63
N VAL A 127 1.52 30.39 -3.43
CA VAL A 127 0.12 30.34 -2.94
C VAL A 127 -0.87 31.10 -3.85
N SER A 128 -0.39 31.97 -4.73
CA SER A 128 -1.21 32.71 -5.69
C SER A 128 -1.88 31.82 -6.75
N LEU A 129 -1.25 30.72 -7.18
CA LEU A 129 -1.83 29.75 -8.14
C LEU A 129 -2.81 28.78 -7.49
N ALA A 130 -2.84 28.75 -6.15
CA ALA A 130 -3.60 27.76 -5.41
C ALA A 130 -5.10 28.06 -5.29
N LYS A 131 -5.45 29.34 -5.36
CA LYS A 131 -6.82 29.83 -5.16
C LYS A 131 -7.75 29.54 -6.33
N GLN A 132 -7.24 29.02 -7.45
CA GLN A 132 -8.03 28.74 -8.65
C GLN A 132 -8.73 27.38 -8.62
N CYS A 133 -8.42 26.51 -7.65
CA CYS A 133 -9.01 25.18 -7.48
C CYS A 133 -9.98 25.07 -6.29
N ALA A 134 -10.37 26.19 -5.67
CA ALA A 134 -11.29 26.24 -4.53
C ALA A 134 -12.74 26.47 -4.99
#